data_AF-E8M156-F1
#
_entry.id   AF-E8M156-F1
#
_cell.length_a   1.000
_cell.length_b   1.000
_cell.length_c   1.000
_cell.angle_alpha   90.00
_cell.angle_beta   90.00
_cell.angle_gamma   90.00
#
_symmetry.space_group_name_H-M   'P 1'
#
loop_
_entity.id
_entity.type
_entity.pdbx_description
1 polymer ?
#
loop_
_entity_poly.entity_id
_entity_poly.type
_entity_poly.pdbx_seq_one_letter_code
_entity_poly.pdbx_strand_id
1 'polypeptide(L)'
;MSDIWVTIITGGFSGAAVVAFLSKALVNNAFKKSLAHHQHELDLRKQSLQTELSINAEHLKLKFSQYEESKKTALEKIYAAVAKTSIPRAKLKHNYNFEAADNFQAAYFDAFKETFDAFDLSFKKISSAYECLEDNAIYVDDKTELLVSECLSKILASYLKSHATLKSHHVVAQSLFKSGQLTIDSAPIDFSNFSEQVQANWQGLAAEPKRVLKNTIRDLLTPNNCV
;
A
#
# COMPACT_ATOMS: atom_id res chain seq x y z
N MET A 1 69.33 -59.11 -58.85
CA MET A 1 69.41 -57.99 -57.90
C MET A 1 68.27 -56.97 -58.11
N SER A 2 67.07 -57.40 -58.52
CA SER A 2 65.89 -56.54 -58.73
C SER A 2 64.78 -56.76 -57.68
N ASP A 3 64.78 -57.88 -56.97
CA ASP A 3 63.66 -58.24 -56.08
C ASP A 3 63.73 -57.60 -54.69
N ILE A 4 64.91 -57.23 -54.19
CA ILE A 4 65.06 -56.64 -52.84
C ILE A 4 64.51 -55.19 -52.81
N TRP A 5 64.63 -54.45 -53.92
CA TRP A 5 64.09 -53.09 -54.01
C TRP A 5 62.56 -53.07 -54.09
N VAL A 6 61.93 -54.05 -54.75
CA VAL A 6 60.47 -54.13 -54.83
C VAL A 6 59.86 -54.52 -53.47
N THR A 7 60.52 -55.38 -52.68
CA THR A 7 60.03 -55.75 -51.34
C THR A 7 60.21 -54.64 -50.29
N ILE A 8 61.27 -53.83 -50.37
CA ILE A 8 61.49 -52.69 -49.47
C ILE A 8 60.55 -51.52 -49.81
N ILE A 9 60.30 -51.27 -51.10
CA ILE A 9 59.39 -50.20 -51.53
C ILE A 9 57.92 -50.56 -51.25
N THR A 10 57.51 -51.83 -51.44
CA THR A 10 56.13 -52.28 -51.14
C THR A 10 55.87 -52.48 -49.64
N GLY A 11 56.87 -52.89 -48.85
CA GLY A 11 56.78 -52.98 -47.39
C GLY A 11 56.82 -51.62 -46.67
N GLY A 12 57.57 -50.65 -47.21
CA GLY A 12 57.67 -49.29 -46.66
C GLY A 12 56.42 -48.41 -46.92
N PHE A 13 55.81 -48.53 -48.11
CA PHE A 13 54.59 -47.78 -48.44
C PHE A 13 53.37 -48.27 -47.66
N SER A 14 53.25 -49.58 -47.44
CA SER A 14 52.17 -50.16 -46.65
C SER A 14 52.33 -49.84 -45.16
N GLY A 15 53.56 -49.87 -44.61
CA GLY A 15 53.85 -49.43 -43.25
C GLY A 15 53.58 -47.93 -43.01
N ALA A 16 54.02 -47.06 -43.92
CA ALA A 16 53.78 -45.61 -43.82
C ALA A 16 52.29 -45.25 -43.96
N ALA A 17 51.56 -45.93 -44.84
CA ALA A 17 50.11 -45.74 -44.98
C ALA A 17 49.35 -46.19 -43.72
N VAL A 18 49.75 -47.32 -43.11
CA VAL A 18 49.15 -47.81 -41.85
C VAL A 18 49.47 -46.88 -40.68
N VAL A 19 50.69 -46.34 -40.59
CA VAL A 19 51.08 -45.37 -39.55
C VAL A 19 50.40 -44.01 -39.77
N ALA A 20 50.26 -43.55 -41.01
CA ALA A 20 49.50 -42.34 -41.34
C ALA A 20 48.00 -42.52 -41.02
N PHE A 21 47.43 -43.70 -41.28
CA PHE A 21 46.05 -44.02 -40.95
C PHE A 21 45.82 -44.12 -39.44
N LEU A 22 46.73 -44.79 -38.71
CA LEU A 22 46.69 -44.89 -37.24
C LEU A 22 46.90 -43.54 -36.56
N SER A 23 47.83 -42.71 -37.04
CA SER A 23 48.03 -41.36 -36.52
C SER A 23 46.82 -40.47 -36.80
N LYS A 24 46.25 -40.53 -38.01
CA LYS A 24 45.00 -39.83 -38.34
C LYS A 24 43.83 -40.31 -37.49
N ALA A 25 43.74 -41.61 -37.22
CA ALA A 25 42.72 -42.18 -36.33
C ALA A 25 42.92 -41.75 -34.88
N LEU A 26 44.16 -41.75 -34.36
CA LEU A 26 44.51 -41.29 -33.02
C LEU A 26 44.24 -39.80 -32.84
N VAL A 27 44.64 -38.97 -33.81
CA VAL A 27 44.37 -37.53 -33.81
C VAL A 27 42.87 -37.28 -33.87
N ASN A 28 42.12 -37.97 -34.73
CA ASN A 28 40.65 -37.86 -34.74
C ASN A 28 40.02 -38.29 -33.41
N ASN A 29 40.54 -39.33 -32.77
CA ASN A 29 40.00 -39.81 -31.50
C ASN A 29 40.33 -38.84 -30.35
N ALA A 30 41.53 -38.26 -30.35
CA ALA A 30 41.93 -37.20 -29.42
C ALA A 30 41.10 -35.92 -29.61
N PHE A 31 40.87 -35.49 -30.85
CA PHE A 31 39.98 -34.36 -31.15
C PHE A 31 38.53 -34.63 -30.75
N LYS A 32 37.98 -35.82 -31.05
CA LYS A 32 36.64 -36.20 -30.59
C LYS A 32 36.52 -36.20 -29.06
N LYS A 33 37.54 -36.71 -28.37
CA LYS A 33 37.59 -36.71 -26.90
C LYS A 33 37.67 -35.29 -26.33
N SER A 34 38.50 -34.42 -26.92
CA SER A 34 38.62 -33.00 -26.54
C SER A 34 37.33 -32.24 -26.80
N LEU A 35 36.68 -32.49 -27.94
CA LEU A 35 35.42 -31.84 -28.31
C LEU A 35 34.27 -32.28 -27.41
N ALA A 36 34.18 -33.57 -27.10
CA ALA A 36 33.21 -34.10 -26.13
C ALA A 36 33.43 -33.53 -24.73
N HIS A 37 34.68 -33.35 -24.31
CA HIS A 37 35.00 -32.74 -23.03
C HIS A 37 34.57 -31.26 -22.97
N HIS A 38 34.86 -30.46 -24.00
CA HIS A 38 34.41 -29.07 -24.06
C HIS A 38 32.89 -28.94 -24.20
N GLN A 39 32.22 -29.85 -24.93
CA GLN A 39 30.75 -29.90 -24.97
C GLN A 39 30.16 -30.17 -23.58
N HIS A 40 30.72 -31.13 -22.85
CA HIS A 40 30.29 -31.41 -21.48
C HIS A 40 30.54 -30.22 -20.55
N GLU A 41 31.68 -29.53 -20.67
CA GLU A 41 31.96 -28.33 -19.88
C GLU A 41 30.99 -27.19 -20.21
N LEU A 42 30.65 -27.01 -21.49
CA LEU A 42 29.65 -26.03 -21.93
C LEU A 42 28.25 -26.38 -21.42
N ASP A 43 27.86 -27.66 -21.44
CA ASP A 43 26.56 -28.10 -20.90
C ASP A 43 26.47 -27.90 -19.39
N LEU A 44 27.55 -28.17 -18.64
CA LEU A 44 27.61 -27.87 -17.21
C LEU A 44 27.46 -26.37 -16.93
N ARG A 45 28.17 -25.51 -17.67
CA ARG A 45 28.03 -24.05 -17.52
C ARG A 45 26.65 -23.55 -17.92
N LYS A 46 26.05 -24.13 -18.97
CA LYS A 46 24.69 -23.80 -19.39
C LYS A 46 23.69 -24.16 -18.30
N GLN A 47 23.82 -25.35 -17.70
CA GLN A 47 22.97 -25.76 -16.58
C GLN A 47 23.17 -24.83 -15.38
N SER A 48 24.42 -24.49 -15.01
CA SER A 48 24.66 -23.59 -13.87
C SER A 48 24.07 -22.20 -14.09
N LEU A 49 24.25 -21.61 -15.28
CA LEU A 49 23.67 -20.30 -15.63
C LEU A 49 22.14 -20.35 -15.65
N GLN A 50 21.55 -21.45 -16.12
CA GLN A 50 20.09 -21.62 -16.12
C GLN A 50 19.55 -21.74 -14.69
N THR A 51 20.28 -22.42 -13.79
CA THR A 51 19.95 -22.47 -12.36
C THR A 51 20.07 -21.10 -11.70
N GLU A 52 21.15 -20.36 -11.93
CA GLU A 52 21.33 -19.00 -11.40
C GLU A 52 20.24 -18.04 -11.89
N LEU A 53 19.86 -18.10 -13.17
CA LEU A 53 18.75 -17.34 -13.72
C LEU A 53 17.43 -17.69 -13.04
N SER A 54 17.16 -18.97 -12.80
CA SER A 54 15.96 -19.43 -12.10
C SER A 54 15.91 -18.89 -10.66
N ILE A 55 17.02 -19.00 -9.92
CA ILE A 55 17.13 -18.49 -8.55
C ILE A 55 16.92 -16.97 -8.52
N ASN A 56 17.54 -16.24 -9.45
CA ASN A 56 17.41 -14.79 -9.48
C ASN A 56 16.01 -14.34 -9.89
N ALA A 57 15.37 -15.06 -10.84
CA ALA A 57 13.97 -14.83 -11.21
C ALA A 57 13.03 -15.07 -10.03
N GLU A 58 13.25 -16.14 -9.25
CA GLU A 58 12.48 -16.43 -8.05
C GLU A 58 12.68 -15.36 -6.96
N HIS A 59 13.92 -14.94 -6.74
CA HIS A 59 14.23 -13.89 -5.78
C HIS A 59 13.62 -12.53 -6.17
N LEU A 60 13.63 -12.17 -7.46
CA LEU A 60 12.94 -10.97 -7.97
C LEU A 60 11.43 -11.09 -7.79
N LYS A 61 10.85 -12.26 -8.05
CA LYS A 61 9.41 -12.52 -7.84
C LYS A 61 9.03 -12.36 -6.37
N LEU A 62 9.84 -12.88 -5.44
CA LEU A 62 9.62 -12.74 -4.01
C LEU A 62 9.69 -11.26 -3.57
N LYS A 63 10.70 -10.52 -4.01
CA LYS A 63 10.80 -9.07 -3.74
C LYS A 63 9.60 -8.29 -4.26
N PHE A 64 9.16 -8.58 -5.47
CA PHE A 64 7.98 -7.95 -6.06
C PHE A 64 6.71 -8.28 -5.25
N SER A 65 6.54 -9.54 -4.87
CA SER A 65 5.41 -9.98 -4.03
C SER A 65 5.38 -9.26 -2.68
N GLN A 66 6.53 -9.14 -2.01
CA GLN A 66 6.63 -8.42 -0.73
C GLN A 66 6.34 -6.93 -0.87
N TYR A 67 6.77 -6.31 -1.96
CA TYR A 67 6.48 -4.92 -2.26
C TYR A 67 4.97 -4.69 -2.48
N GLU A 68 4.32 -5.52 -3.28
CA GLU A 68 2.86 -5.43 -3.51
C GLU A 68 2.05 -5.65 -2.21
N GLU A 69 2.48 -6.57 -1.35
CA GLU A 69 1.85 -6.79 -0.04
C GLU A 69 2.04 -5.58 0.91
N SER A 70 3.23 -4.99 0.92
CA SER A 70 3.52 -3.79 1.71
C SER A 70 2.69 -2.60 1.22
N LYS A 71 2.58 -2.44 -0.10
CA LYS A 71 1.76 -1.42 -0.76
C LYS A 71 0.28 -1.55 -0.43
N LYS A 72 -0.26 -2.77 -0.50
CA LYS A 72 -1.63 -3.05 -0.08
C LYS A 72 -1.86 -2.66 1.38
N THR A 73 -0.97 -3.09 2.27
CA THR A 73 -1.05 -2.80 3.71
C THR A 73 -1.01 -1.30 4.01
N ALA A 74 -0.15 -0.56 3.32
CA ALA A 74 -0.07 0.89 3.40
C ALA A 74 -1.39 1.57 3.02
N LEU A 75 -1.98 1.19 1.89
CA LEU A 75 -3.27 1.74 1.42
C LEU A 75 -4.42 1.41 2.39
N GLU A 76 -4.47 0.20 2.94
CA GLU A 76 -5.46 -0.20 3.94
C GLU A 76 -5.34 0.62 5.23
N LYS A 77 -4.11 0.87 5.70
CA LYS A 77 -3.83 1.72 6.87
C LYS A 77 -4.28 3.16 6.64
N ILE A 78 -3.95 3.74 5.48
CA ILE A 78 -4.34 5.11 5.12
C ILE A 78 -5.87 5.22 5.03
N TYR A 79 -6.52 4.27 4.35
CA TYR A 79 -7.99 4.22 4.26
C TYR A 79 -8.63 4.16 5.66
N ALA A 80 -8.12 3.29 6.53
CA ALA A 80 -8.62 3.15 7.89
C ALA A 80 -8.41 4.45 8.70
N ALA A 81 -7.27 5.11 8.55
CA ALA A 81 -6.97 6.36 9.23
C ALA A 81 -7.91 7.50 8.79
N VAL A 82 -8.10 7.68 7.48
CA VAL A 82 -9.05 8.66 6.93
C VAL A 82 -10.47 8.38 7.43
N ALA A 83 -10.92 7.13 7.42
CA ALA A 83 -12.26 6.77 7.90
C ALA A 83 -12.44 7.03 9.41
N LYS A 84 -11.39 6.83 10.21
CA LYS A 84 -11.40 7.05 11.67
C LYS A 84 -11.51 8.52 12.07
N THR A 85 -11.20 9.47 11.18
CA THR A 85 -11.35 10.91 11.43
C THR A 85 -12.80 11.34 11.70
N SER A 86 -13.78 10.54 11.25
CA SER A 86 -15.19 10.80 11.54
C SER A 86 -15.48 10.90 13.04
N ILE A 87 -16.31 11.88 13.39
CA ILE A 87 -16.93 11.95 14.71
C ILE A 87 -18.05 10.88 14.75
N PRO A 88 -18.05 9.94 15.71
CA PRO A 88 -19.09 8.92 15.82
C PRO A 88 -20.46 9.56 16.08
N ARG A 89 -21.50 9.17 15.30
CA ARG A 89 -22.90 9.59 15.49
C ARG A 89 -23.38 9.47 16.93
N ALA A 90 -23.01 8.36 17.59
CA ALA A 90 -23.43 8.06 18.95
C ALA A 90 -22.94 9.11 19.98
N LYS A 91 -21.81 9.78 19.71
CA LYS A 91 -21.27 10.84 20.59
C LYS A 91 -21.94 12.20 20.42
N LEU A 92 -22.75 12.37 19.37
CA LEU A 92 -23.37 13.65 19.05
C LEU A 92 -24.90 13.62 19.09
N LYS A 93 -25.54 12.47 18.85
CA LYS A 93 -27.00 12.36 18.67
C LYS A 93 -27.74 11.74 19.87
N HIS A 94 -27.08 10.96 20.73
CA HIS A 94 -27.81 9.99 21.55
C HIS A 94 -28.26 10.45 22.95
N ASN A 95 -27.82 11.60 23.45
CA ASN A 95 -27.96 11.92 24.88
C ASN A 95 -28.81 13.16 25.21
N TYR A 96 -29.31 13.89 24.21
CA TYR A 96 -29.91 15.20 24.44
C TYR A 96 -31.44 15.17 24.40
N ASN A 97 -32.06 14.25 25.17
CA ASN A 97 -33.50 14.37 25.43
C ASN A 97 -33.72 15.42 26.53
N PHE A 98 -33.63 16.69 26.13
CA PHE A 98 -33.75 17.83 27.03
C PHE A 98 -35.15 18.00 27.63
N GLU A 99 -36.19 17.49 26.96
CA GLU A 99 -37.57 17.53 27.46
C GLU A 99 -37.80 16.59 28.65
N ALA A 100 -37.02 15.51 28.75
CA ALA A 100 -37.09 14.54 29.84
C ALA A 100 -36.08 14.83 30.98
N ALA A 101 -35.29 15.90 30.89
CA ALA A 101 -34.24 16.20 31.86
C ALA A 101 -34.79 16.98 33.06
N ASP A 102 -34.52 16.48 34.28
CA ASP A 102 -34.89 17.16 35.54
C ASP A 102 -34.28 18.57 35.66
N ASN A 103 -33.10 18.78 35.06
CA ASN A 103 -32.44 20.07 34.95
C ASN A 103 -31.91 20.29 33.53
N PHE A 104 -32.72 21.00 32.73
CA PHE A 104 -32.38 21.36 31.36
C PHE A 104 -31.00 22.02 31.23
N GLN A 105 -30.71 23.00 32.07
CA GLN A 105 -29.50 23.84 31.94
C GLN A 105 -28.23 23.02 32.17
N ALA A 106 -28.23 22.14 33.17
CA ALA A 106 -27.12 21.23 33.43
C ALA A 106 -26.91 20.28 32.25
N ALA A 107 -27.97 19.61 31.79
CA ALA A 107 -27.92 18.71 30.65
C ALA A 107 -27.44 19.42 29.37
N TYR A 108 -27.84 20.68 29.18
CA TYR A 108 -27.45 21.49 28.03
C TYR A 108 -25.96 21.87 28.04
N PHE A 109 -25.38 22.16 29.21
CA PHE A 109 -23.93 22.41 29.30
C PHE A 109 -23.10 21.12 29.24
N ASP A 110 -23.63 20.01 29.74
CA ASP A 110 -23.03 18.69 29.52
C ASP A 110 -22.98 18.34 28.02
N ALA A 111 -24.01 18.73 27.26
CA ALA A 111 -24.02 18.58 25.81
C ALA A 111 -22.90 19.36 25.09
N PHE A 112 -22.66 20.60 25.52
CA PHE A 112 -21.50 21.36 25.02
C PHE A 112 -20.19 20.64 25.33
N LYS A 113 -20.02 20.18 26.57
CA LYS A 113 -18.81 19.48 27.00
C LYS A 113 -18.56 18.22 26.17
N GLU A 114 -19.55 17.34 26.06
CA GLU A 114 -19.45 16.11 25.26
C GLU A 114 -19.11 16.41 23.79
N THR A 115 -19.69 17.47 23.23
CA THR A 115 -19.42 17.90 21.86
C THR A 115 -18.00 18.44 21.69
N PHE A 116 -17.50 19.24 22.63
CA PHE A 116 -16.09 19.71 22.63
C PHE A 116 -15.11 18.55 22.76
N ASP A 117 -15.35 17.61 23.67
CA ASP A 117 -14.53 16.40 23.84
C ASP A 117 -14.51 15.55 22.55
N ALA A 118 -15.63 15.51 21.81
CA ALA A 118 -15.70 14.83 20.53
C ALA A 118 -14.85 15.52 19.45
N PHE A 119 -14.81 16.86 19.42
CA PHE A 119 -13.92 17.61 18.53
C PHE A 119 -12.45 17.39 18.87
N ASP A 120 -12.07 17.45 20.14
CA ASP A 120 -10.69 17.21 20.59
C ASP A 120 -10.20 15.82 20.18
N LEU A 121 -11.04 14.81 20.35
CA LEU A 121 -10.73 13.45 19.89
C LEU A 121 -10.54 13.40 18.37
N SER A 122 -11.39 14.11 17.61
CA SER A 122 -11.29 14.15 16.16
C SER A 122 -10.07 14.90 15.65
N PHE A 123 -9.64 15.99 16.30
CA PHE A 123 -8.39 16.66 15.96
C PHE A 123 -7.18 15.74 16.17
N LYS A 124 -7.15 14.97 17.27
CA LYS A 124 -6.11 13.95 17.50
C LYS A 124 -6.11 12.89 16.40
N LYS A 125 -7.29 12.40 16.00
CA LYS A 125 -7.42 11.42 14.91
C LYS A 125 -6.95 11.95 13.56
N ILE A 126 -7.18 13.24 13.27
CA ILE A 126 -6.68 13.88 12.05
C ILE A 126 -5.16 13.96 12.08
N SER A 127 -4.56 14.34 13.20
CA SER A 127 -3.10 14.34 13.37
C SER A 127 -2.52 12.94 13.12
N SER A 128 -3.08 11.92 13.77
CA SER A 128 -2.64 10.54 13.55
C SER A 128 -2.89 10.03 12.12
N ALA A 129 -3.84 10.62 11.38
CA ALA A 129 -4.05 10.29 9.98
C ALA A 129 -2.97 10.91 9.07
N TYR A 130 -2.47 12.10 9.41
CA TYR A 130 -1.30 12.68 8.74
C TYR A 130 -0.03 11.87 9.03
N GLU A 131 0.23 11.52 10.29
CA GLU A 131 1.36 10.65 10.66
C GLU A 131 1.30 9.31 9.91
N CYS A 132 0.11 8.69 9.84
CA CYS A 132 -0.10 7.47 9.07
C CYS A 132 0.16 7.66 7.56
N LEU A 133 -0.17 8.82 7.00
CA LEU A 133 0.12 9.12 5.60
C LEU A 133 1.64 9.23 5.38
N GLU A 134 2.35 9.97 6.23
CA GLU A 134 3.81 10.14 6.15
C GLU A 134 4.56 8.80 6.30
N ASP A 135 4.17 7.97 7.27
CA ASP A 135 4.77 6.66 7.51
C ASP A 135 4.61 5.69 6.32
N ASN A 136 3.60 5.92 5.47
CA ASN A 136 3.24 5.02 4.37
C ASN A 136 3.41 5.66 2.98
N ALA A 137 3.87 6.91 2.90
CA ALA A 137 3.96 7.70 1.66
C ALA A 137 4.83 7.01 0.59
N ILE A 138 5.89 6.31 1.00
CA ILE A 138 6.81 5.57 0.10
C ILE A 138 6.09 4.54 -0.78
N TYR A 139 4.94 4.03 -0.33
CA TYR A 139 4.18 3.00 -1.03
C TYR A 139 2.99 3.53 -1.83
N VAL A 140 2.80 4.86 -1.86
CA VAL A 140 1.65 5.53 -2.47
C VAL A 140 2.13 6.42 -3.61
N ASP A 141 1.30 6.58 -4.64
CA ASP A 141 1.60 7.52 -5.72
C ASP A 141 1.28 8.97 -5.30
N ASP A 142 2.04 9.93 -5.84
CA ASP A 142 1.90 11.36 -5.54
C ASP A 142 0.46 11.88 -5.68
N LYS A 143 -0.34 11.34 -6.62
CA LYS A 143 -1.72 11.79 -6.81
C LYS A 143 -2.61 11.33 -5.67
N THR A 144 -2.47 10.07 -5.25
CA THR A 144 -3.21 9.52 -4.11
C THR A 144 -2.78 10.21 -2.82
N GLU A 145 -1.49 10.47 -2.62
CA GLU A 145 -0.98 11.20 -1.46
C GLU A 145 -1.56 12.61 -1.38
N LEU A 146 -1.47 13.38 -2.47
CA LEU A 146 -2.02 14.73 -2.56
C LEU A 146 -3.52 14.74 -2.28
N LEU A 147 -4.26 13.80 -2.86
CA LEU A 147 -5.70 13.69 -2.69
C LEU A 147 -6.10 13.42 -1.23
N VAL A 148 -5.36 12.53 -0.54
CA VAL A 148 -5.58 12.25 0.89
C VAL A 148 -5.21 13.46 1.75
N SER A 149 -4.07 14.09 1.48
CA SER A 149 -3.61 15.27 2.22
C SER A 149 -4.58 16.44 2.10
N GLU A 150 -5.07 16.72 0.88
CA GLU A 150 -6.12 17.73 0.65
C GLU A 150 -7.42 17.40 1.37
N CYS A 151 -7.82 16.13 1.38
CA CYS A 151 -9.00 15.68 2.10
C CYS A 151 -8.87 15.93 3.60
N LEU A 152 -7.75 15.53 4.21
CA LEU A 152 -7.48 15.74 5.63
C LEU A 152 -7.49 17.25 5.97
N SER A 153 -6.93 18.08 5.09
CA SER A 153 -6.90 19.53 5.25
C SER A 153 -8.31 20.14 5.20
N LYS A 154 -9.13 19.71 4.23
CA LYS A 154 -10.53 20.14 4.11
C LYS A 154 -11.37 19.69 5.31
N ILE A 155 -11.16 18.47 5.81
CA ILE A 155 -11.82 17.96 7.02
C ILE A 155 -11.43 18.80 8.24
N LEU A 156 -10.14 19.08 8.42
CA LEU A 156 -9.64 19.91 9.51
C LEU A 156 -10.26 21.31 9.47
N ALA A 157 -10.24 21.97 8.30
CA ALA A 157 -10.83 23.29 8.12
C ALA A 157 -12.34 23.29 8.43
N SER A 158 -13.07 22.26 8.00
CA SER A 158 -14.48 22.08 8.31
C SER A 158 -14.73 21.94 9.81
N TYR A 159 -13.93 21.11 10.50
CA TYR A 159 -14.06 20.93 11.95
C TYR A 159 -13.67 22.18 12.75
N LEU A 160 -12.63 22.91 12.34
CA LEU A 160 -12.28 24.20 12.95
C LEU A 160 -13.43 25.21 12.82
N LYS A 161 -14.09 25.27 11.66
CA LYS A 161 -15.26 26.13 11.43
C LYS A 161 -16.42 25.72 12.36
N SER A 162 -16.79 24.45 12.40
CA SER A 162 -17.86 23.95 13.27
C SER A 162 -17.56 24.15 14.75
N HIS A 163 -16.31 23.94 15.17
CA HIS A 163 -15.86 24.19 16.54
C HIS A 163 -15.96 25.68 16.91
N ALA A 164 -15.59 26.59 16.00
CA ALA A 164 -15.76 28.03 16.21
C ALA A 164 -17.23 28.42 16.35
N THR A 165 -18.11 27.86 15.52
CA THR A 165 -19.56 28.03 15.64
C THR A 165 -20.07 27.54 17.00
N LEU A 166 -19.68 26.34 17.43
CA LEU A 166 -20.04 25.78 18.73
C LEU A 166 -19.59 26.70 19.88
N LYS A 167 -18.36 27.21 19.82
CA LYS A 167 -17.82 28.16 20.80
C LYS A 167 -18.64 29.44 20.86
N SER A 168 -19.07 29.98 19.72
CA SER A 168 -19.95 31.16 19.67
C SER A 168 -21.28 30.89 20.36
N HIS A 169 -21.94 29.75 20.05
CA HIS A 169 -23.20 29.38 20.70
C HIS A 169 -23.04 29.12 22.20
N HIS A 170 -21.91 28.56 22.63
CA HIS A 170 -21.61 28.35 24.04
C HIS A 170 -21.51 29.68 24.81
N VAL A 171 -20.88 30.71 24.23
CA VAL A 171 -20.82 32.06 24.84
C VAL A 171 -22.23 32.67 24.97
N VAL A 172 -23.08 32.52 23.95
CA VAL A 172 -24.48 32.98 24.01
C VAL A 172 -25.25 32.22 25.09
N ALA A 173 -25.11 30.89 25.16
CA ALA A 173 -25.75 30.05 26.17
C ALA A 173 -25.33 30.44 27.60
N GLN A 174 -24.04 30.74 27.82
CA GLN A 174 -23.56 31.24 29.11
C GLN A 174 -24.16 32.60 29.48
N SER A 175 -24.33 33.50 28.50
CA SER A 175 -24.98 34.79 28.74
C SER A 175 -26.45 34.61 29.14
N LEU A 176 -27.19 33.75 28.43
CA LEU A 176 -28.60 33.44 28.73
C LEU A 176 -28.75 32.72 30.08
N PHE A 177 -27.81 31.86 30.45
CA PHE A 177 -27.82 31.21 31.76
C PHE A 177 -27.65 32.23 32.89
N LYS A 178 -26.68 33.16 32.75
CA LYS A 178 -26.43 34.22 33.74
C LYS A 178 -27.61 35.19 33.89
N SER A 179 -28.34 35.46 32.82
CA SER A 179 -29.55 36.30 32.86
C SER A 179 -30.81 35.54 33.30
N GLY A 180 -30.71 34.24 33.57
CA GLY A 180 -31.85 33.39 33.95
C GLY A 180 -32.85 33.13 32.81
N GLN A 181 -32.44 33.37 31.57
CA GLN A 181 -33.29 33.26 30.37
C GLN A 181 -33.06 31.96 29.59
N LEU A 182 -32.10 31.12 29.99
CA LEU A 182 -31.83 29.86 29.32
C LEU A 182 -32.91 28.81 29.62
N THR A 183 -33.82 28.66 28.66
CA THR A 183 -34.86 27.63 28.53
C THR A 183 -34.70 26.82 27.25
N ILE A 184 -35.43 25.71 27.12
CA ILE A 184 -35.46 24.84 25.92
C ILE A 184 -35.72 25.65 24.65
N ASP A 185 -36.67 26.59 24.69
CA ASP A 185 -37.06 27.39 23.52
C ASP A 185 -36.07 28.51 23.18
N SER A 186 -35.31 28.99 24.17
CA SER A 186 -34.32 30.07 24.01
C SER A 186 -32.92 29.55 23.64
N ALA A 187 -32.75 28.23 23.61
CA ALA A 187 -31.47 27.56 23.44
C ALA A 187 -30.84 27.95 22.08
N PRO A 188 -29.60 28.48 22.06
CA PRO A 188 -29.03 29.07 20.84
C PRO A 188 -28.56 28.02 19.82
N ILE A 189 -28.48 26.75 20.20
CA ILE A 189 -28.07 25.64 19.33
C ILE A 189 -28.95 24.42 19.55
N ASP A 190 -29.39 23.84 18.43
CA ASP A 190 -29.92 22.48 18.36
C ASP A 190 -28.77 21.51 18.06
N PHE A 191 -28.37 20.74 19.06
CA PHE A 191 -27.29 19.78 18.96
C PHE A 191 -27.57 18.65 17.96
N SER A 192 -28.84 18.27 17.77
CA SER A 192 -29.21 17.21 16.81
C SER A 192 -28.97 17.68 15.38
N ASN A 193 -29.48 18.86 15.03
CA ASN A 193 -29.26 19.46 13.72
C ASN A 193 -27.77 19.78 13.48
N PHE A 194 -27.09 20.34 14.49
CA PHE A 194 -25.65 20.62 14.41
C PHE A 194 -24.84 19.34 14.14
N SER A 195 -25.14 18.25 14.85
CA SER A 195 -24.52 16.94 14.62
C SER A 195 -24.71 16.44 13.19
N GLU A 196 -25.93 16.52 12.67
CA GLU A 196 -26.25 16.07 11.32
C GLU A 196 -25.49 16.88 10.27
N GLN A 197 -25.39 18.20 10.43
CA GLN A 197 -24.61 19.07 9.55
C GLN A 197 -23.12 18.74 9.58
N VAL A 198 -22.51 18.60 10.76
CA VAL A 198 -21.09 18.26 10.92
C VAL A 198 -20.79 16.93 10.23
N GLN A 199 -21.67 15.96 10.36
CA GLN A 199 -21.47 14.66 9.75
C GLN A 199 -21.71 14.66 8.24
N ALA A 200 -22.73 15.36 7.75
CA ALA A 200 -22.98 15.50 6.33
C ALA A 200 -21.80 16.17 5.63
N ASN A 201 -21.23 17.21 6.24
CA ASN A 201 -20.02 17.88 5.75
C ASN A 201 -18.83 16.91 5.69
N TRP A 202 -18.58 16.14 6.75
CA TRP A 202 -17.51 15.14 6.74
C TRP A 202 -17.72 14.08 5.64
N GLN A 203 -18.95 13.57 5.48
CA GLN A 203 -19.26 12.58 4.45
C GLN A 203 -19.03 13.14 3.04
N GLY A 204 -19.46 14.38 2.78
CA GLY A 204 -19.23 15.04 1.49
C GLY A 204 -17.75 15.20 1.15
N LEU A 205 -16.92 15.54 2.15
CA LEU A 205 -15.48 15.72 1.97
C LEU A 205 -14.73 14.38 1.82
N ALA A 206 -15.09 13.38 2.63
CA ALA A 206 -14.38 12.09 2.68
C ALA A 206 -14.86 11.09 1.62
N ALA A 207 -15.99 11.32 0.95
CA ALA A 207 -16.61 10.36 0.01
C ALA A 207 -15.65 9.96 -1.12
N GLU A 208 -15.07 10.96 -1.80
CA GLU A 208 -14.25 10.73 -2.98
C GLU A 208 -12.90 10.07 -2.66
N PRO A 209 -12.10 10.56 -1.69
CA PRO A 209 -10.89 9.88 -1.23
C PRO A 209 -11.11 8.45 -0.77
N LYS A 210 -12.18 8.20 -0.02
CA LYS A 210 -12.54 6.83 0.38
C LYS A 210 -12.88 5.95 -0.81
N ARG A 211 -13.56 6.49 -1.82
CA ARG A 211 -13.90 5.76 -3.05
C ARG A 211 -12.63 5.40 -3.83
N VAL A 212 -11.73 6.36 -4.04
CA VAL A 212 -10.46 6.15 -4.73
C VAL A 212 -9.62 5.09 -4.01
N LEU A 213 -9.33 5.30 -2.72
CA LEU A 213 -8.54 4.33 -1.93
C LEU A 213 -9.16 2.93 -1.93
N LYS A 214 -10.49 2.83 -1.77
CA LYS A 214 -11.20 1.56 -1.80
C LYS A 214 -11.11 0.86 -3.15
N ASN A 215 -11.18 1.62 -4.25
CA ASN A 215 -11.04 1.07 -5.60
C ASN A 215 -9.60 0.65 -5.87
N THR A 216 -8.60 1.44 -5.49
CA THR A 216 -7.19 1.07 -5.62
C THR A 216 -6.86 -0.22 -4.84
N ILE A 217 -7.37 -0.36 -3.61
CA ILE A 217 -7.23 -1.59 -2.83
C ILE A 217 -7.92 -2.77 -3.52
N ARG A 218 -9.12 -2.57 -4.09
CA ARG A 218 -9.83 -3.62 -4.81
C ARG A 218 -9.11 -4.05 -6.07
N ASP A 219 -8.58 -3.11 -6.85
CA ASP A 219 -7.84 -3.40 -8.08
C ASP A 219 -6.61 -4.26 -7.78
N LEU A 220 -5.90 -3.99 -6.68
CA LEU A 220 -4.79 -4.79 -6.18
C LEU A 220 -5.21 -6.18 -5.65
N LEU A 221 -6.48 -6.35 -5.22
CA LEU A 221 -7.04 -7.60 -4.74
C LEU A 221 -7.63 -8.47 -5.85
N THR A 222 -8.07 -7.86 -6.95
CA THR A 222 -8.52 -8.60 -8.12
C THR A 222 -7.31 -9.29 -8.74
N PRO A 223 -7.30 -10.63 -8.84
CA PRO A 223 -6.27 -11.29 -9.61
C PRO A 223 -6.39 -10.75 -11.04
N ASN A 224 -5.33 -10.11 -11.54
CA ASN A 224 -5.19 -9.94 -12.97
C ASN A 224 -5.31 -11.35 -13.57
N ASN A 225 -6.39 -11.59 -14.30
CA ASN A 225 -6.43 -12.69 -15.26
C ASN A 225 -5.29 -12.39 -16.23
N CYS A 226 -4.13 -12.96 -15.96
CA CYS A 226 -3.05 -13.05 -16.91
C CYS A 226 -3.63 -13.77 -18.15
N VAL A 227 -3.90 -12.99 -19.19
CA VAL A 227 -4.02 -13.47 -20.57
C VAL A 227 -2.80 -12.97 -21.31
#